data_AF-A0A7S1EEW2-F1
#
_entry.id   AF-A0A7S1EEW2-F1
#
_cell.length_a   1.000
_cell.length_b   1.000
_cell.length_c   1.000
_cell.angle_alpha   90.00
_cell.angle_beta   90.00
_cell.angle_gamma   90.00
#
_symmetry.space_group_name_H-M   'P 1'
#
loop_
_entity.id
_entity.type
_entity.pdbx_description
1 polymer ?
#
loop_
_entity_poly.entity_id
_entity_poly.type
_entity_poly.pdbx_seq_one_letter_code
_entity_poly.pdbx_strand_id
1 'polypeptide(L)'
;KIKLSGVAGGPTPDPIEPKALFRDGEGELTKDRGGAKKRTSTVWLLGAIFLLGAGAMCGLPLLFSLLDCPAGSYLDTSSWIWEPKCKACRAGTHLPHGRHIWGAITGNPAKCVECSPGHFSSSGSAYCSLCPEGEYQDASGSRSCLKCPAGQFAASKGSTGCRPCEVNFHQPSRGRDRCEACAGFRYT
;
A
#
# COMPACT_ATOMS: atom_id res chain seq x y z
N LYS A 1 22.54 -39.10 -36.98
CA LYS A 1 21.15 -38.61 -37.13
C LYS A 1 20.50 -38.56 -35.75
N ILE A 2 20.57 -37.41 -35.05
CA ILE A 2 19.67 -37.06 -33.93
C ILE A 2 19.38 -35.56 -34.10
N LYS A 3 18.10 -35.22 -33.94
CA LYS A 3 17.42 -34.05 -34.48
C LYS A 3 17.45 -32.91 -33.45
N LEU A 4 18.01 -31.76 -33.81
CA LEU A 4 17.86 -30.51 -33.07
C LEU A 4 16.42 -29.99 -33.29
N SER A 5 15.65 -29.85 -32.23
CA SER A 5 14.30 -29.27 -32.28
C SER A 5 14.24 -27.97 -31.47
N GLY A 6 14.13 -26.87 -32.22
CA GLY A 6 13.20 -25.75 -32.00
C GLY A 6 13.09 -25.11 -30.62
N VAL A 7 13.74 -23.96 -30.47
CA VAL A 7 13.35 -22.91 -29.51
C VAL A 7 12.02 -22.31 -29.97
N ALA A 8 10.97 -22.47 -29.16
CA ALA A 8 9.71 -21.73 -29.31
C ALA A 8 9.71 -20.58 -28.29
N GLY A 9 9.62 -19.35 -28.81
CA GLY A 9 9.51 -18.13 -28.02
C GLY A 9 8.21 -18.09 -27.22
N GLY A 10 8.32 -17.75 -25.94
CA GLY A 10 7.17 -17.45 -25.09
C GLY A 10 6.59 -16.06 -25.41
N PRO A 11 5.30 -15.83 -25.14
CA PRO A 11 4.64 -14.56 -25.39
C PRO A 11 5.17 -13.48 -24.44
N THR A 12 5.59 -12.35 -25.01
CA THR A 12 5.86 -11.09 -24.32
C THR A 12 4.56 -10.52 -23.74
N PRO A 13 4.51 -10.07 -22.48
CA PRO A 13 3.39 -9.27 -22.00
C PRO A 13 3.52 -7.84 -22.56
N ASP A 14 2.47 -7.40 -23.26
CA ASP A 14 2.35 -6.05 -23.81
C ASP A 14 2.26 -4.96 -22.73
N PRO A 15 2.63 -3.70 -23.04
CA PRO A 15 2.53 -2.57 -22.13
C PRO A 15 1.08 -2.13 -21.93
N ILE A 16 0.61 -2.10 -20.69
CA ILE A 16 -0.71 -1.56 -20.34
C ILE A 16 -0.59 -0.04 -20.21
N GLU A 17 -0.94 0.68 -21.27
CA GLU A 17 -1.23 2.12 -21.21
C GLU A 17 -2.60 2.36 -20.53
N PRO A 18 -2.73 3.32 -19.61
CA PRO A 18 -4.05 3.76 -19.14
C PRO A 18 -4.65 4.74 -20.15
N LYS A 19 -5.53 4.24 -21.02
CA LYS A 19 -6.45 5.08 -21.82
C LYS A 19 -7.47 5.74 -20.90
N ALA A 20 -7.31 7.05 -20.71
CA ALA A 20 -8.37 7.92 -20.22
C ALA A 20 -9.52 7.94 -21.23
N LEU A 21 -10.72 7.55 -20.81
CA LEU A 21 -11.97 7.88 -21.47
C LEU A 21 -12.90 8.49 -20.43
N PHE A 22 -12.83 9.82 -20.32
CA PHE A 22 -13.89 10.60 -19.68
C PHE A 22 -15.16 10.43 -20.50
N ARG A 23 -16.25 10.05 -19.84
CA ARG A 23 -17.59 10.17 -20.40
C ARG A 23 -18.45 10.87 -19.36
N ASP A 24 -18.75 12.12 -19.66
CA ASP A 24 -19.73 12.94 -18.96
C ASP A 24 -21.08 12.23 -18.98
N GLY A 25 -21.75 12.25 -17.84
CA GLY A 25 -23.06 11.63 -17.62
C GLY A 25 -23.83 12.46 -16.61
N GLU A 26 -24.33 13.60 -17.07
CA GLU A 26 -25.36 14.37 -16.40
C GLU A 26 -26.66 13.55 -16.41
N GLY A 27 -27.23 13.31 -15.23
CA GLY A 27 -28.43 12.48 -15.06
C GLY A 27 -29.37 13.13 -14.06
N GLU A 28 -30.46 13.67 -14.60
CA GLU A 28 -31.54 14.42 -13.99
C GLU A 28 -31.98 14.02 -12.56
N LEU A 29 -32.14 15.08 -11.74
CA LEU A 29 -32.81 15.08 -10.46
C LEU A 29 -34.33 14.85 -10.65
N THR A 30 -34.80 13.62 -10.41
CA THR A 30 -36.23 13.29 -10.43
C THR A 30 -36.93 13.87 -9.20
N LYS A 31 -37.95 14.67 -9.52
CA LYS A 31 -38.93 15.34 -8.66
C LYS A 31 -39.87 14.33 -8.01
N ASP A 32 -39.77 14.14 -6.70
CA ASP A 32 -40.84 13.51 -5.92
C ASP A 32 -41.61 14.51 -5.06
N ARG A 33 -42.90 14.61 -5.38
CA ARG A 33 -43.94 15.30 -4.62
C ARG A 33 -44.37 14.41 -3.47
N GLY A 34 -44.46 14.96 -2.26
CA GLY A 34 -45.33 14.39 -1.24
C GLY A 34 -44.95 14.73 0.20
N GLY A 35 -45.85 15.39 0.92
CA GLY A 35 -45.88 15.34 2.39
C GLY A 35 -45.65 16.66 3.11
N ALA A 36 -46.66 17.51 3.12
CA ALA A 36 -46.73 18.68 3.98
C ALA A 36 -46.69 18.29 5.47
N LYS A 37 -45.70 18.77 6.22
CA LYS A 37 -45.76 18.90 7.68
C LYS A 37 -45.43 20.33 8.06
N LYS A 38 -46.48 21.09 8.41
CA LYS A 38 -46.41 22.46 8.93
C LYS A 38 -45.66 22.45 10.27
N ARG A 39 -44.41 22.89 10.29
CA ARG A 39 -43.78 23.46 11.49
C ARG A 39 -43.64 24.95 11.30
N THR A 40 -44.59 25.64 11.89
CA THR A 40 -44.69 27.10 11.97
C THR A 40 -43.64 27.65 12.91
N SER A 41 -43.06 28.80 12.53
CA SER A 41 -42.60 29.86 13.44
C SER A 41 -41.30 29.65 14.21
N THR A 42 -40.21 30.25 13.69
CA THR A 42 -39.14 31.01 14.41
C THR A 42 -37.90 31.28 13.54
N VAL A 43 -37.87 30.83 12.28
CA VAL A 43 -36.68 31.00 11.39
C VAL A 43 -36.64 32.36 10.67
N TRP A 44 -37.69 33.19 10.75
CA TRP A 44 -37.80 34.47 10.03
C TRP A 44 -37.16 35.69 10.73
N LEU A 45 -36.30 35.49 11.73
CA LEU A 45 -35.55 36.58 12.39
C LEU A 45 -34.02 36.47 12.24
N LEU A 46 -33.49 35.42 11.61
CA LEU A 46 -32.06 35.33 11.23
C LEU A 46 -31.82 35.53 9.72
N GLY A 47 -32.87 35.89 8.97
CA GLY A 47 -32.82 36.11 7.52
C GLY A 47 -32.46 37.53 7.07
N ALA A 48 -32.12 38.44 7.99
CA ALA A 48 -31.84 39.85 7.68
C ALA A 48 -30.39 40.29 7.91
N ILE A 49 -29.47 39.37 8.24
CA ILE A 49 -28.02 39.66 8.40
C ILE A 49 -27.21 39.13 7.19
N PHE A 50 -27.87 38.80 6.08
CA PHE A 50 -27.23 38.24 4.87
C PHE A 50 -27.27 39.17 3.64
N LEU A 51 -27.36 40.49 3.84
CA LEU A 51 -27.41 41.48 2.74
C LEU A 51 -26.45 42.68 2.89
N LEU A 52 -25.31 42.51 3.57
CA LEU A 52 -24.18 43.45 3.48
C LEU A 52 -22.84 42.68 3.44
N GLY A 53 -22.66 41.88 2.40
CA GLY A 53 -21.45 41.09 2.22
C GLY A 53 -21.31 40.46 0.83
N ALA A 54 -21.75 41.16 -0.21
CA ALA A 54 -21.37 40.84 -1.58
C ALA A 54 -19.90 41.24 -1.78
N GLY A 55 -18.99 40.40 -1.29
CA GLY A 55 -17.56 40.64 -1.32
C GLY A 55 -16.81 39.31 -1.27
N ALA A 56 -16.66 38.69 -2.43
CA ALA A 56 -15.60 37.74 -2.76
C ALA A 56 -15.28 36.65 -1.71
N MET A 57 -16.10 35.61 -1.61
CA MET A 57 -15.63 34.31 -1.12
C MET A 57 -15.27 33.38 -2.30
N CYS A 58 -14.70 33.95 -3.36
CA CYS A 58 -14.00 33.24 -4.44
C CYS A 58 -12.51 33.03 -4.11
N GLY A 59 -12.13 33.10 -2.82
CA GLY A 59 -10.74 33.20 -2.36
C GLY A 59 -10.30 32.17 -1.30
N LEU A 60 -11.08 31.11 -1.02
CA LEU A 60 -10.61 30.00 -0.18
C LEU A 60 -10.44 28.64 -0.89
N PRO A 61 -10.06 28.53 -2.18
CA PRO A 61 -9.80 27.22 -2.78
C PRO A 61 -8.43 26.63 -2.40
N LEU A 62 -7.66 27.27 -1.51
CA LEU A 62 -6.30 26.84 -1.15
C LEU A 62 -6.12 26.38 0.31
N LEU A 63 -7.12 26.51 1.17
CA LEU A 63 -7.02 26.01 2.56
C LEU A 63 -7.57 24.58 2.74
N PHE A 64 -8.35 24.07 1.78
CA PHE A 64 -8.96 22.74 1.87
C PHE A 64 -8.11 21.62 1.25
N SER A 65 -6.92 21.94 0.72
CA SER A 65 -6.13 21.02 -0.11
C SER A 65 -5.05 20.22 0.61
N LEU A 66 -4.83 20.33 1.92
CA LEU A 66 -3.64 19.72 2.53
C LEU A 66 -3.86 19.14 3.91
N LEU A 67 -4.85 18.25 4.04
CA LEU A 67 -4.85 17.33 5.18
C LEU A 67 -4.93 15.89 4.70
N ASP A 68 -4.06 15.62 3.73
CA ASP A 68 -3.79 14.30 3.23
C ASP A 68 -2.62 13.73 4.01
N CYS A 69 -2.79 12.52 4.51
CA CYS A 69 -1.67 11.84 5.13
C CYS A 69 -0.64 11.47 4.05
N PRO A 70 0.66 11.58 4.34
CA PRO A 70 1.69 11.09 3.42
C PRO A 70 1.58 9.56 3.27
N ALA A 71 2.20 9.04 2.21
CA ALA A 71 2.27 7.60 1.99
C ALA A 71 2.81 6.85 3.23
N GLY A 72 2.29 5.65 3.46
CA GLY A 72 2.57 4.86 4.66
C GLY A 72 1.84 5.31 5.92
N SER A 73 0.96 6.32 5.85
CA SER A 73 0.14 6.78 6.97
C SER A 73 -1.34 6.90 6.59
N TYR A 74 -2.22 6.71 7.58
CA TYR A 74 -3.66 6.79 7.44
C TYR A 74 -4.31 7.69 8.49
N LEU A 75 -5.52 8.17 8.20
CA LEU A 75 -6.30 8.97 9.14
C LEU A 75 -6.96 8.07 10.19
N ASP A 76 -6.60 8.24 11.46
CA ASP A 76 -7.19 7.49 12.57
C ASP A 76 -8.44 8.24 13.08
N THR A 77 -9.62 7.85 12.59
CA THR A 77 -10.91 8.46 12.98
C THR A 77 -11.37 8.04 14.38
N SER A 78 -10.64 7.14 15.03
CA SER A 78 -10.88 6.71 16.42
C SER A 78 -10.61 7.82 17.44
N SER A 79 -9.95 8.92 17.04
CA SER A 79 -9.69 10.09 17.88
C SER A 79 -10.66 11.24 17.53
N TRP A 80 -11.96 11.02 17.79
CA TRP A 80 -13.05 12.00 17.96
C TRP A 80 -12.75 13.44 17.47
N ILE A 81 -12.73 13.61 16.14
CA ILE A 81 -13.19 14.76 15.32
C ILE A 81 -12.56 16.16 15.57
N TRP A 82 -11.72 16.42 16.56
CA TRP A 82 -11.14 17.77 16.76
C TRP A 82 -9.62 17.90 16.52
N GLU A 83 -8.86 16.80 16.39
CA GLU A 83 -7.51 16.82 15.81
C GLU A 83 -7.29 15.66 14.82
N PRO A 84 -7.33 15.91 13.51
CA PRO A 84 -7.01 14.91 12.50
C PRO A 84 -5.51 14.62 12.49
N LYS A 85 -5.11 13.53 13.16
CA LYS A 85 -3.71 13.06 13.16
C LYS A 85 -3.52 11.89 12.19
N CYS A 86 -2.43 11.95 11.44
CA CYS A 86 -1.97 10.84 10.62
C CYS A 86 -1.28 9.80 11.49
N LYS A 87 -1.76 8.57 11.42
CA LYS A 87 -1.16 7.41 12.09
C LYS A 87 -0.39 6.59 11.08
N ALA A 88 0.89 6.37 11.39
CA ALA A 88 1.75 5.53 10.57
C ALA A 88 1.23 4.08 10.57
N CYS A 89 1.36 3.43 9.43
CA CYS A 89 1.13 2.00 9.32
C CYS A 89 2.09 1.24 10.23
N ARG A 90 1.61 0.15 10.85
CA ARG A 90 2.47 -0.73 11.65
C ARG A 90 3.54 -1.33 10.75
N ALA A 91 4.70 -1.64 11.32
CA ALA A 91 5.72 -2.39 10.60
C ALA A 91 5.13 -3.72 10.09
N GLY A 92 5.59 -4.15 8.91
CA GLY A 92 5.02 -5.27 8.16
C GLY A 92 3.75 -4.96 7.39
N THR A 93 3.28 -3.72 7.42
CA THR A 93 2.23 -3.24 6.53
C THR A 93 2.69 -2.03 5.73
N HIS A 94 2.03 -1.76 4.60
CA HIS A 94 2.36 -0.65 3.72
C HIS A 94 1.11 0.05 3.18
N LEU A 95 1.29 1.28 2.71
CA LEU A 95 0.23 2.06 2.07
C LEU A 95 0.83 2.99 0.99
N PRO A 96 0.68 2.67 -0.31
CA PRO A 96 1.39 3.39 -1.38
C PRO A 96 0.87 4.81 -1.59
N HIS A 97 -0.44 5.01 -1.41
CA HIS A 97 -1.07 6.31 -1.40
C HIS A 97 -1.59 6.56 0.01
N GLY A 98 -1.04 7.58 0.67
CA GLY A 98 -1.61 8.05 1.93
C GLY A 98 -3.04 8.51 1.69
N ARG A 99 -3.91 8.36 2.69
CA ARG A 99 -5.35 8.54 2.46
C ARG A 99 -5.79 10.00 2.69
N HIS A 100 -6.59 10.49 1.75
CA HIS A 100 -7.36 11.73 1.85
C HIS A 100 -8.52 11.62 2.84
N ILE A 101 -8.82 12.68 3.59
CA ILE A 101 -9.96 12.72 4.55
C ILE A 101 -11.28 12.27 3.92
N TRP A 102 -11.54 12.64 2.66
CA TRP A 102 -12.76 12.26 1.95
C TRP A 102 -12.91 10.73 1.81
N GLY A 103 -11.80 10.00 1.71
CA GLY A 103 -11.79 8.53 1.68
C GLY A 103 -12.16 7.88 3.02
N ALA A 104 -12.06 8.60 4.14
CA ALA A 104 -12.56 8.13 5.43
C ALA A 104 -14.08 8.36 5.57
N ILE A 105 -14.60 9.42 4.94
CA ILE A 105 -16.03 9.79 4.94
C ILE A 105 -16.85 8.81 4.08
N THR A 106 -16.27 8.23 3.03
CA THR A 106 -16.93 7.25 2.15
C THR A 106 -16.90 5.80 2.66
N GLY A 107 -16.41 5.55 3.88
CA GLY A 107 -16.63 4.28 4.58
C GLY A 107 -15.71 3.11 4.22
N ASN A 108 -14.58 3.35 3.52
CA ASN A 108 -13.54 2.34 3.38
C ASN A 108 -12.47 2.60 4.45
N PRO A 109 -12.41 1.89 5.60
CA PRO A 109 -11.36 2.14 6.58
C PRO A 109 -9.99 1.92 5.92
N ALA A 110 -9.08 2.88 6.06
CA ALA A 110 -7.71 2.73 5.60
C ALA A 110 -7.06 1.55 6.32
N LYS A 111 -7.04 0.40 5.68
CA LYS A 111 -6.34 -0.78 6.18
C LYS A 111 -4.98 -0.79 5.52
N CYS A 112 -3.94 -0.59 6.34
CA CYS A 112 -2.57 -0.88 5.91
C CYS A 112 -2.53 -2.33 5.43
N VAL A 113 -1.97 -2.54 4.24
CA VAL A 113 -1.92 -3.86 3.60
C VAL A 113 -0.70 -4.60 4.12
N GLU A 114 -0.85 -5.87 4.47
CA GLU A 114 0.28 -6.70 4.91
C GLU A 114 1.26 -6.95 3.77
N CYS A 115 2.55 -6.88 4.08
CA CYS A 115 3.59 -7.31 3.16
C CYS A 115 3.44 -8.79 2.84
N SER A 116 3.55 -9.14 1.56
CA SER A 116 3.58 -10.55 1.15
C SER A 116 4.86 -11.25 1.64
N PRO A 117 4.88 -12.59 1.68
CA PRO A 117 6.11 -13.35 1.93
C PRO A 117 7.27 -12.89 1.03
N GLY A 118 8.48 -13.00 1.56
CA GLY A 118 9.70 -12.49 0.95
C GLY A 118 9.88 -10.97 1.10
N HIS A 119 8.93 -10.28 1.74
CA HIS A 119 9.01 -8.84 1.95
C HIS A 119 8.91 -8.46 3.42
N PHE A 120 9.41 -7.28 3.75
CA PHE A 120 9.30 -6.66 5.05
C PHE A 120 9.03 -5.16 4.92
N SER A 121 8.50 -4.54 5.97
CA SER A 121 8.40 -3.07 6.02
C SER A 121 8.61 -2.54 7.42
N SER A 122 9.17 -1.34 7.52
CA SER A 122 9.22 -0.57 8.76
C SER A 122 7.90 0.19 8.97
N SER A 123 7.68 0.69 10.18
CA SER A 123 6.51 1.52 10.48
C SER A 123 6.47 2.76 9.57
N GLY A 124 5.30 3.08 9.02
CA GLY A 124 5.14 4.24 8.13
C GLY A 124 5.64 4.01 6.71
N SER A 125 5.90 2.77 6.30
CA SER A 125 6.37 2.48 4.94
C SER A 125 5.26 2.62 3.90
N ALA A 126 5.57 3.26 2.78
CA ALA A 126 4.68 3.33 1.62
C ALA A 126 4.63 1.99 0.85
N TYR A 127 5.75 1.28 0.82
CA TYR A 127 5.95 0.03 0.09
C TYR A 127 6.65 -0.99 0.98
N CYS A 128 6.47 -2.28 0.66
CA CYS A 128 7.27 -3.34 1.26
C CYS A 128 8.59 -3.49 0.52
N SER A 129 9.66 -3.67 1.28
CA SER A 129 10.99 -3.96 0.77
C SER A 129 11.20 -5.45 0.65
N LEU A 130 11.90 -5.89 -0.39
CA LEU A 130 12.32 -7.29 -0.54
C LEU A 130 13.33 -7.65 0.55
N CYS A 131 13.24 -8.88 1.07
CA CYS A 131 14.30 -9.43 1.91
C CYS A 131 15.63 -9.42 1.18
N PRO A 132 16.73 -8.99 1.83
CA PRO A 132 18.05 -9.02 1.20
C PRO A 132 18.51 -10.47 0.99
N GLU A 133 19.53 -10.64 0.15
CA GLU A 133 20.19 -11.94 -0.04
C GLU A 133 20.76 -12.45 1.29
N GLY A 134 20.70 -13.77 1.48
CA GLY A 134 21.00 -14.43 2.74
C GLY A 134 19.92 -14.35 3.81
N GLU A 135 18.84 -13.61 3.55
CA GLU A 135 17.67 -13.55 4.43
C GLU A 135 16.40 -14.01 3.69
N TYR A 136 15.41 -14.43 4.46
CA TYR A 136 14.14 -14.93 3.96
C TYR A 136 12.97 -14.48 4.83
N GLN A 137 11.77 -14.56 4.30
CA GLN A 137 10.55 -14.36 5.07
C GLN A 137 9.41 -15.21 4.51
N ASP A 138 8.91 -16.16 5.28
CA ASP A 138 7.84 -17.07 4.89
C ASP A 138 6.45 -16.54 5.27
N ALA A 139 6.35 -15.67 6.27
CA ALA A 139 5.09 -15.10 6.73
C ALA A 139 4.74 -13.76 6.05
N SER A 140 3.44 -13.50 5.91
CA SER A 140 2.94 -12.16 5.58
C SER A 140 3.04 -11.22 6.79
N GLY A 141 3.01 -9.92 6.54
CA GLY A 141 2.92 -8.94 7.62
C GLY A 141 4.23 -8.76 8.40
N SER A 142 5.37 -9.14 7.82
CA SER A 142 6.63 -9.18 8.58
C SER A 142 7.35 -7.85 8.67
N ARG A 143 7.94 -7.60 9.83
CA ARG A 143 8.67 -6.36 10.17
C ARG A 143 10.14 -6.43 9.81
N SER A 144 10.66 -7.64 9.62
CA SER A 144 12.07 -7.92 9.35
C SER A 144 12.23 -9.29 8.70
N CYS A 145 13.32 -9.49 7.98
CA CYS A 145 13.63 -10.80 7.42
C CYS A 145 14.43 -11.66 8.40
N LEU A 146 14.32 -12.97 8.22
CA LEU A 146 15.01 -13.98 9.01
C LEU A 146 16.30 -14.38 8.29
N LYS A 147 17.40 -14.51 9.02
CA LYS A 147 18.67 -14.97 8.44
C LYS A 147 18.60 -16.45 8.11
N CYS A 148 19.15 -16.84 6.95
CA CYS A 148 19.30 -18.25 6.64
C CYS A 148 20.15 -18.97 7.70
N PRO A 149 19.72 -20.16 8.16
CA PRO A 149 20.50 -20.96 9.09
C PRO A 149 21.79 -21.47 8.44
N ALA A 150 22.75 -21.89 9.25
CA ALA A 150 23.95 -22.55 8.76
C ALA A 150 23.58 -23.80 7.94
N GLY A 151 24.34 -24.07 6.88
CA GLY A 151 24.05 -25.11 5.88
C GLY A 151 23.03 -24.72 4.82
N GLN A 152 22.48 -23.50 4.87
CA GLN A 152 21.53 -22.99 3.89
C GLN A 152 21.90 -21.57 3.42
N PHE A 153 21.36 -21.17 2.27
CA PHE A 153 21.57 -19.87 1.67
C PHE A 153 20.32 -19.34 0.96
N ALA A 154 20.25 -18.03 0.76
CA ALA A 154 19.24 -17.38 -0.07
C ALA A 154 19.93 -16.50 -1.12
N ALA A 155 20.04 -16.99 -2.35
CA ALA A 155 20.79 -16.32 -3.41
C ALA A 155 20.06 -15.12 -4.04
N SER A 156 18.74 -15.02 -3.84
CA SER A 156 17.93 -13.97 -4.45
C SER A 156 17.23 -13.15 -3.39
N LYS A 157 17.14 -11.84 -3.63
CA LYS A 157 16.27 -10.95 -2.86
C LYS A 157 14.83 -11.43 -2.94
N GLY A 158 14.06 -11.20 -1.87
CA GLY A 158 12.66 -11.60 -1.83
C GLY A 158 12.43 -13.09 -1.55
N SER A 159 13.45 -13.79 -1.06
CA SER A 159 13.33 -15.22 -0.79
C SER A 159 12.30 -15.50 0.32
N THR A 160 11.43 -16.46 0.07
CA THR A 160 10.43 -16.94 1.06
C THR A 160 10.99 -18.08 1.92
N GLY A 161 12.16 -18.59 1.58
CA GLY A 161 12.85 -19.64 2.31
C GLY A 161 14.32 -19.73 1.89
N CYS A 162 15.09 -20.50 2.64
CA CYS A 162 16.49 -20.78 2.34
C CYS A 162 16.63 -22.13 1.64
N ARG A 163 17.63 -22.23 0.77
CA ARG A 163 17.98 -23.46 0.06
C ARG A 163 19.17 -24.13 0.74
N PRO A 164 19.18 -25.46 0.92
CA PRO A 164 20.34 -26.16 1.45
C PRO A 164 21.52 -26.08 0.49
N CYS A 165 22.73 -26.12 1.05
CA CYS A 165 23.94 -26.27 0.24
C CYS A 165 23.95 -27.64 -0.46
N GLU A 166 24.42 -27.65 -1.70
CA GLU A 166 24.63 -28.88 -2.45
C GLU A 166 25.85 -29.65 -1.94
N VAL A 167 25.97 -30.92 -2.35
CA VAL A 167 27.12 -31.77 -1.98
C VAL A 167 28.43 -31.11 -2.43
N ASN A 168 29.47 -31.18 -1.59
CA ASN A 168 30.76 -30.49 -1.72
C ASN A 168 30.72 -28.97 -1.47
N PHE A 169 29.57 -28.42 -1.06
CA PHE A 169 29.45 -27.05 -0.59
C PHE A 169 28.96 -27.03 0.86
N HIS A 170 29.44 -26.05 1.63
CA HIS A 170 29.03 -25.84 3.01
C HIS A 170 28.84 -24.34 3.29
N GLN A 171 28.05 -24.03 4.31
CA GLN A 171 27.88 -22.65 4.77
C GLN A 171 27.90 -22.61 6.30
N PRO A 172 29.04 -22.28 6.93
CA PRO A 172 29.17 -22.33 8.39
C PRO A 172 28.44 -21.18 9.10
N SER A 173 28.18 -20.07 8.41
CA SER A 173 27.61 -18.85 9.00
C SER A 173 26.14 -18.67 8.62
N ARG A 174 25.38 -18.01 9.50
CA ARG A 174 24.01 -17.59 9.20
C ARG A 174 23.98 -16.37 8.28
N GLY A 175 22.91 -16.21 7.51
CA GLY A 175 22.67 -15.00 6.74
C GLY A 175 23.50 -14.88 5.47
N ARG A 176 23.78 -16.00 4.78
CA ARG A 176 24.64 -16.02 3.60
C ARG A 176 23.87 -16.24 2.31
N ASP A 177 24.32 -15.55 1.29
CA ASP A 177 23.79 -15.50 -0.07
C ASP A 177 24.24 -16.67 -0.94
N ARG A 178 25.26 -17.40 -0.52
CA ARG A 178 25.83 -18.54 -1.25
C ARG A 178 26.50 -19.54 -0.32
N CYS A 179 26.75 -20.74 -0.82
CA CYS A 179 27.58 -21.73 -0.16
C CYS A 179 29.03 -21.62 -0.61
N GLU A 180 29.94 -22.07 0.25
CA GLU A 180 31.39 -22.10 0.02
C GLU A 180 31.81 -23.54 -0.30
N ALA A 181 32.70 -23.71 -1.27
CA ALA A 181 33.20 -25.03 -1.62
C ALA A 181 34.03 -25.61 -0.48
N CYS A 182 33.83 -26.89 -0.15
CA CYS A 182 34.68 -27.60 0.79
C CYS A 182 36.12 -27.61 0.27
N ALA A 183 37.07 -27.12 1.06
CA ALA A 183 38.48 -27.22 0.71
C ALA A 183 38.98 -28.67 0.88
N GLY A 184 39.23 -29.36 -0.24
CA GLY A 184 39.80 -30.72 -0.30
C GLY A 184 38.78 -31.86 -0.37
N PHE A 185 39.25 -33.10 -0.25
CA PHE A 185 38.46 -34.35 -0.29
C PHE A 185 37.56 -34.56 0.96
N ARG A 186 37.00 -33.49 1.52
CA ARG A 186 36.00 -33.58 2.59
C ARG A 186 34.62 -33.66 1.95
N TYR A 187 34.22 -34.87 1.61
CA TYR A 187 32.85 -35.21 1.29
C TYR A 187 32.01 -35.04 2.57
N THR A 188 30.98 -34.20 2.50
CA THR A 188 29.94 -34.07 3.53
C THR A 188 28.75 -34.93 3.16
#